data_AF-A0A524DYV3-F1
#
_entry.id   AF-A0A524DYV3-F1
#
_cell.length_a   1.000
_cell.length_b   1.000
_cell.length_c   1.000
_cell.angle_alpha   90.00
_cell.angle_beta   90.00
_cell.angle_gamma   90.00
#
_symmetry.space_group_name_H-M   'P 1'
#
loop_
_entity.id
_entity.type
_entity.pdbx_description
1 polymer ?
#
loop_
_entity_poly.entity_id
_entity_poly.type
_entity_poly.pdbx_seq_one_letter_code
_entity_poly.pdbx_strand_id
1 'polypeptide(L)'
;MPTNICDIQPNTNVDIKARVLMMQPPRTVRSKQGSPLQVAEAILGDSTGRIPLTLWQKQIYLVKVGNVVEITSAYASSFQGITRITLGRTGRLKVIEDPEFPTLHDLLQEIREEDDD
;
A
#
# COMPACT_ATOMS: atom_id res chain seq x y z
N MET A 1 12.94 11.75 3.87
CA MET A 1 13.08 11.04 2.58
C MET A 1 12.20 9.82 2.64
N PRO A 2 11.55 9.43 1.53
CA PRO A 2 10.76 8.20 1.50
C PRO A 2 11.67 7.00 1.80
N THR A 3 11.17 6.09 2.62
CA THR A 3 11.80 4.80 2.96
C THR A 3 11.45 3.78 1.88
N ASN A 4 12.43 2.97 1.49
CA ASN A 4 12.23 1.85 0.58
C ASN A 4 11.34 0.79 1.23
N ILE A 5 10.53 0.08 0.45
CA ILE A 5 9.64 -0.96 0.98
C ILE A 5 10.41 -2.08 1.71
N CYS A 6 11.53 -2.53 1.16
CA CYS A 6 12.31 -3.62 1.77
C CYS A 6 12.89 -3.25 3.16
N ASP A 7 13.11 -1.96 3.42
CA ASP A 7 13.69 -1.47 4.67
C ASP A 7 12.64 -1.18 5.76
N ILE A 8 11.35 -1.37 5.46
CA ILE A 8 10.26 -1.05 6.39
C ILE A 8 10.25 -2.01 7.57
N GLN A 9 10.52 -1.48 8.76
CA GLN A 9 10.40 -2.22 10.00
C GLN A 9 8.98 -2.13 10.57
N PRO A 10 8.42 -3.22 11.12
CA PRO A 10 7.13 -3.18 11.78
C PRO A 10 7.18 -2.31 13.04
N ASN A 11 6.02 -1.79 13.44
CA ASN A 11 5.82 -0.89 14.58
C ASN A 11 6.52 0.48 14.45
N THR A 12 6.77 0.94 13.22
CA THR A 12 7.38 2.24 12.93
C THR A 12 6.46 3.10 12.07
N ASN A 13 6.70 4.42 12.12
CA ASN A 13 6.09 5.34 11.16
C ASN A 13 7.04 5.53 9.99
N VAL A 14 6.54 5.35 8.78
CA VAL A 14 7.34 5.47 7.56
C VAL A 14 6.62 6.36 6.55
N ASP A 15 7.42 7.07 5.76
CA ASP A 15 6.98 7.77 4.58
C ASP A 15 7.41 6.92 3.38
N ILE A 16 6.52 6.59 2.45
CA ILE A 16 6.84 5.74 1.31
C ILE A 16 6.30 6.31 0.02
N LYS A 17 6.96 6.02 -1.09
CA LYS A 17 6.47 6.29 -2.44
C LYS A 17 6.42 4.97 -3.19
N ALA A 18 5.23 4.59 -3.66
CA ALA A 18 5.02 3.30 -4.30
C ALA A 18 3.91 3.35 -5.34
N ARG A 19 3.94 2.43 -6.30
CA ARG A 19 2.87 2.27 -7.29
C ARG A 19 1.86 1.22 -6.81
N VAL A 20 0.57 1.47 -7.03
CA VAL A 20 -0.47 0.49 -6.76
C VAL A 20 -0.38 -0.63 -7.80
N LEU A 21 0.08 -1.80 -7.40
CA LEU A 21 0.20 -2.98 -8.27
C LEU A 21 -1.13 -3.69 -8.44
N MET A 22 -1.85 -3.86 -7.34
CA MET A 22 -3.11 -4.58 -7.30
C MET A 22 -4.02 -3.97 -6.24
N MET A 23 -5.33 -4.07 -6.46
CA MET A 23 -6.33 -3.66 -5.48
C MET A 23 -7.37 -4.76 -5.33
N GLN A 24 -7.54 -5.23 -4.10
CA GLN A 24 -8.58 -6.19 -3.77
C GLN A 24 -9.95 -5.52 -3.69
N PRO A 25 -11.03 -6.27 -3.98
CA PRO A 25 -12.38 -5.73 -3.86
C PRO A 25 -12.67 -5.29 -2.41
N PRO A 26 -13.34 -4.14 -2.21
CA PRO A 26 -13.67 -3.66 -0.88
C PRO A 26 -14.62 -4.63 -0.19
N ARG A 27 -14.28 -5.02 1.04
CA ARG A 27 -15.14 -5.81 1.93
C ARG A 27 -15.80 -4.93 2.98
N THR A 28 -17.01 -5.28 3.37
CA THR A 28 -17.72 -4.60 4.45
C THR A 28 -17.45 -5.30 5.78
N VAL A 29 -16.90 -4.59 6.74
CA VAL A 29 -16.69 -5.03 8.12
C VAL A 29 -17.61 -4.26 9.06
N ARG A 30 -18.05 -4.88 10.15
CA ARG A 30 -18.84 -4.20 11.18
C ARG A 30 -17.91 -3.54 12.19
N SER A 31 -18.09 -2.24 12.41
CA SER A 31 -17.42 -1.52 13.49
C SER A 31 -17.87 -2.03 14.86
N LYS A 32 -17.09 -1.75 15.92
CA LYS A 32 -17.49 -2.02 17.32
C LYS A 32 -18.83 -1.36 17.69
N GLN A 33 -19.21 -0.27 17.03
CA GLN A 33 -20.50 0.41 17.19
C GLN A 33 -21.60 -0.09 16.24
N GLY A 34 -21.38 -1.16 15.47
CA GLY A 34 -22.39 -1.76 14.59
C GLY A 34 -22.52 -1.13 13.20
N SER A 35 -21.91 0.04 12.95
CA SER A 35 -21.92 0.68 11.63
C SER A 35 -21.09 -0.10 10.59
N PRO A 36 -21.56 -0.21 9.33
CA PRO A 36 -20.79 -0.83 8.27
C PRO A 36 -19.60 0.07 7.88
N LEU A 37 -18.41 -0.50 7.88
CA LEU A 37 -17.18 0.13 7.38
C LEU A 37 -16.69 -0.64 6.16
N GLN A 38 -16.30 0.07 5.12
CA GLN A 38 -15.61 -0.55 3.98
C GLN A 38 -14.11 -0.54 4.23
N VAL A 39 -13.47 -1.68 3.96
CA VAL A 39 -12.02 -1.84 3.97
C VAL A 39 -11.60 -2.54 2.68
N ALA A 40 -10.54 -2.05 2.06
CA ALA A 40 -9.91 -2.70 0.92
C ALA A 40 -8.43 -2.87 1.19
N GLU A 41 -7.84 -3.88 0.58
CA GLU A 41 -6.40 -4.11 0.61
C GLU A 41 -5.83 -3.75 -0.77
N ALA A 42 -4.81 -2.92 -0.81
CA ALA A 42 -4.08 -2.59 -2.01
C ALA A 42 -2.64 -3.06 -1.86
N ILE A 43 -2.09 -3.72 -2.88
CA ILE A 43 -0.68 -4.08 -2.92
C ILE A 43 0.06 -2.93 -3.58
N LEU A 44 0.98 -2.33 -2.82
CA LEU A 44 1.89 -1.34 -3.34
C LEU A 44 3.23 -1.99 -3.65
N GLY A 45 3.92 -1.49 -4.67
CA GLY A 45 5.26 -1.92 -5.02
C GLY A 45 6.15 -0.76 -5.43
N ASP A 46 7.43 -0.92 -5.14
CA ASP A 46 8.53 -0.11 -5.62
C ASP A 46 9.62 -1.04 -6.17
N SER A 47 10.74 -0.48 -6.62
CA SER A 47 11.88 -1.25 -7.13
C SER A 47 12.61 -2.09 -6.08
N THR A 48 12.18 -2.05 -4.81
CA THR A 48 12.81 -2.77 -3.70
C THR A 48 11.93 -3.89 -3.16
N GLY A 49 10.61 -3.82 -3.37
CA GLY A 49 9.69 -4.85 -2.94
C GLY A 49 8.24 -4.42 -2.96
N ARG A 50 7.41 -5.18 -2.26
CA ARG A 50 5.95 -5.02 -2.20
C ARG A 50 5.43 -5.00 -0.78
N ILE A 51 4.41 -4.16 -0.54
CA ILE A 51 3.77 -4.06 0.77
C ILE A 51 2.25 -3.90 0.65
N PRO A 52 1.47 -4.67 1.43
CA PRO A 52 0.03 -4.47 1.52
C PRO A 52 -0.30 -3.20 2.32
N LEU A 53 -1.15 -2.35 1.71
CA LEU A 53 -1.78 -1.18 2.30
C LEU A 53 -3.24 -1.46 2.61
N THR A 54 -3.64 -1.20 3.86
CA THR A 54 -5.05 -1.22 4.25
C THR A 54 -5.69 0.14 4.04
N LEU A 55 -6.69 0.19 3.15
CA LEU A 55 -7.48 1.38 2.80
C LEU A 55 -8.85 1.35 3.48
N TRP A 56 -9.26 2.47 4.05
CA TRP A 56 -10.53 2.60 4.76
C TRP A 56 -11.49 3.57 4.09
N GLN A 57 -12.76 3.17 3.96
CA GLN A 57 -13.88 4.00 3.51
C GLN A 57 -13.55 4.81 2.23
N LYS A 58 -13.43 6.13 2.33
CA LYS A 58 -13.19 7.03 1.20
C LYS A 58 -11.83 6.80 0.54
N GLN A 59 -10.84 6.30 1.27
CA GLN A 59 -9.49 6.04 0.75
C GLN A 59 -9.51 5.01 -0.39
N ILE A 60 -10.46 4.07 -0.34
CA ILE A 60 -10.65 3.03 -1.35
C ILE A 60 -10.93 3.62 -2.73
N TYR A 61 -11.63 4.75 -2.79
CA TYR A 61 -12.03 5.39 -4.05
C TYR A 61 -11.03 6.46 -4.53
N LEU A 62 -10.02 6.79 -3.71
CA LEU A 62 -9.01 7.80 -4.05
C LEU A 62 -7.87 7.23 -4.90
N VAL A 63 -7.63 5.92 -4.83
CA VAL A 63 -6.51 5.25 -5.51
C VAL A 63 -7.02 4.26 -6.55
N LYS A 64 -6.24 4.06 -7.60
CA LYS A 64 -6.48 3.04 -8.63
C LYS A 64 -5.20 2.29 -8.93
N VAL A 65 -5.36 1.06 -9.42
CA VAL A 65 -4.25 0.26 -9.94
C VAL A 65 -3.49 1.04 -11.01
N GLY A 66 -2.17 1.03 -10.91
CA GLY A 66 -1.25 1.75 -11.78
C GLY A 66 -0.90 3.17 -11.33
N ASN A 67 -1.62 3.76 -10.37
CA ASN A 67 -1.28 5.09 -9.83
C ASN A 67 -0.06 5.02 -8.92
N VAL A 68 0.77 6.07 -8.98
CA VAL A 68 1.85 6.29 -8.01
C VAL A 68 1.25 7.03 -6.82
N VAL A 69 1.48 6.50 -5.62
CA VAL A 69 1.00 7.09 -4.38
C VAL A 69 2.18 7.43 -3.49
N GLU A 70 2.13 8.62 -2.93
CA GLU A 70 3.00 9.07 -1.86
C GLU A 70 2.22 9.01 -0.55
N ILE A 71 2.77 8.27 0.40
CA ILE A 71 2.16 8.05 1.70
C ILE A 71 3.10 8.61 2.75
N THR A 72 2.59 9.53 3.56
CA THR A 72 3.35 10.14 4.66
C THR A 72 2.76 9.75 6.00
N SER A 73 3.60 9.46 6.98
CA SER A 73 3.22 9.04 8.33
C SER A 73 2.31 7.82 8.33
N ALA A 74 2.61 6.84 7.46
CA ALA A 74 1.97 5.53 7.52
C ALA A 74 2.52 4.73 8.70
N TYR A 75 1.66 3.95 9.33
CA TYR A 75 2.05 3.04 10.40
C TYR A 75 2.29 1.65 9.81
N ALA A 76 3.53 1.16 9.90
CA ALA A 76 3.88 -0.21 9.57
C ALA A 76 3.55 -1.12 10.76
N SER A 77 2.83 -2.21 10.50
CA SER A 77 2.48 -3.24 11.48
C SER A 77 2.83 -4.61 10.93
N SER A 78 3.27 -5.53 11.78
CA SER A 78 3.41 -6.94 11.39
C SER A 78 2.16 -7.70 11.82
N PHE A 79 1.59 -8.47 10.90
CA PHE A 79 0.51 -9.39 11.21
C PHE A 79 0.78 -10.74 10.55
N GLN A 80 0.86 -11.79 11.35
CA GLN A 80 1.18 -13.16 10.89
C GLN A 80 2.47 -13.24 10.06
N GLY A 81 3.50 -12.47 10.44
CA GLY A 81 4.79 -12.43 9.73
C GLY A 81 4.80 -11.52 8.50
N ILE A 82 3.64 -10.98 8.08
CA ILE A 82 3.55 -10.08 6.93
C ILE A 82 3.54 -8.64 7.44
N THR A 83 4.51 -7.84 6.97
CA THR A 83 4.52 -6.39 7.20
C THR A 83 3.46 -5.74 6.33
N ARG A 84 2.59 -4.94 6.94
CA ARG A 84 1.54 -4.19 6.26
C ARG A 84 1.49 -2.77 6.79
N ILE A 85 1.11 -1.84 5.92
CA ILE A 85 0.96 -0.43 6.30
C ILE A 85 -0.50 -0.04 6.40
N THR A 86 -0.79 0.87 7.32
CA THR A 86 -2.12 1.47 7.47
C THR A 86 -1.97 2.98 7.63
N LEU A 87 -2.92 3.72 7.06
CA LEU A 87 -3.03 5.16 7.26
C LEU A 87 -3.63 5.43 8.65
N GLY A 88 -2.79 5.90 9.56
CA GLY A 88 -3.22 6.37 10.88
C GLY A 88 -3.93 7.73 10.83
N ARG A 89 -4.23 8.30 12.00
CA ARG A 89 -4.87 9.64 12.10
C ARG A 89 -4.07 10.76 11.45
N THR A 90 -2.75 10.69 11.51
CA THR A 90 -1.81 11.66 10.93
C THR A 90 -1.34 11.25 9.52
N GLY A 91 -1.68 10.03 9.10
CA GLY A 91 -1.29 9.49 7.81
C GLY A 91 -1.97 10.24 6.67
N ARG A 92 -1.20 10.64 5.66
CA ARG A 92 -1.74 11.20 4.42
C ARG A 92 -1.37 10.31 3.25
N LEU A 93 -2.32 10.16 2.34
CA LEU A 93 -2.13 9.52 1.05
C LEU A 93 -2.38 10.56 -0.03
N LYS A 94 -1.45 10.66 -0.97
CA LYS A 94 -1.54 11.54 -2.12
C LYS A 94 -1.21 10.76 -3.38
N VAL A 95 -2.11 10.80 -4.36
CA VAL A 95 -1.80 10.31 -5.71
C VAL A 95 -0.93 11.36 -6.39
N ILE A 96 0.19 10.92 -6.94
CA ILE A 96 1.13 11.75 -7.67
C ILE A 96 1.34 11.18 -9.07
N GLU A 97 1.74 12.04 -9.99
CA GLU A 97 2.23 11.63 -11.31
C GLU A 97 3.75 11.70 -11.27
N ASP A 98 4.38 10.54 -11.39
CA ASP A 98 5.83 10.41 -11.39
C ASP A 98 6.21 9.53 -12.60
N PRO A 99 6.62 10.15 -13.73
CA PRO A 99 6.95 9.43 -14.94
C PRO A 99 8.28 8.67 -14.83
N GLU A 100 9.14 9.04 -13.88
CA GLU A 100 10.41 8.34 -13.62
C GLU A 100 10.19 7.09 -12.76
N PHE A 101 9.05 6.97 -12.07
CA PHE A 101 8.74 5.83 -11.24
C PHE A 101 8.47 4.58 -12.10
N PRO A 102 9.04 3.39 -11.74
CA PRO A 102 8.87 2.15 -12.49
C PRO A 102 7.41 1.89 -12.87
N THR A 103 7.20 1.40 -14.09
CA THR A 103 5.83 1.19 -14.59
C THR A 103 5.19 -0.02 -13.91
N LEU A 104 3.85 -0.10 -13.97
CA LEU A 104 3.13 -1.27 -13.47
C LEU A 104 3.60 -2.56 -14.13
N HIS A 105 3.91 -2.53 -15.42
CA HIS A 105 4.34 -3.72 -16.17
C HIS A 105 5.70 -4.22 -15.70
N ASP A 106 6.64 -3.29 -15.54
CA ASP A 106 8.01 -3.52 -15.09
C ASP A 106 8.03 -4.20 -13.70
N LEU A 107 7.33 -3.59 -12.73
CA LEU A 107 7.22 -4.12 -11.36
C LEU A 107 6.47 -5.47 -11.29
N LEU A 108 5.57 -5.75 -12.24
CA LEU A 108 4.87 -7.04 -12.28
C LEU A 108 5.68 -8.13 -12.99
N GLN A 109 6.60 -7.76 -13.89
CA GLN A 109 7.51 -8.71 -14.53
C GLN A 109 8.54 -9.23 -13.53
N GLU A 110 9.16 -8.35 -12.75
CA GLU A 110 10.10 -8.74 -11.68
C GLU A 110 9.48 -9.76 -10.71
N ILE A 111 8.20 -9.60 -10.37
CA ILE A 111 7.48 -10.54 -9.48
C ILE A 111 7.31 -11.92 -10.11
N ARG A 112 7.09 -12.00 -11.44
CA ARG A 112 6.88 -13.29 -12.11
C ARG A 112 8.18 -14.05 -12.31
N GLU A 113 9.29 -13.35 -12.47
CA GLU A 113 10.61 -13.97 -12.66
C GLU A 113 11.15 -14.59 -11.36
N GLU A 114 10.74 -14.14 -10.17
CA GLU A 114 11.15 -14.73 -8.88
C GLU A 114 10.49 -16.08 -8.55
N ASP A 115 9.36 -16.44 -9.18
CA ASP A 115 8.61 -17.68 -8.86
C ASP A 115 9.07 -18.91 -9.71
N ASP A 116 10.00 -18.73 -10.67
CA ASP A 116 10.44 -19.76 -11.63
C ASP A 116 11.87 -20.34 -11.35
N ASP A 117 12.55 -19.93 -10.27
CA ASP A 117 13.86 -20.47 -9.82
C ASP A 117 13.76 -21.42 -8.60
#